data_AF-A0A7S4SRS6-F1
#
_entry.id   AF-A0A7S4SRS6-F1
#
_cell.length_a   1.000
_cell.length_b   1.000
_cell.length_c   1.000
_cell.angle_alpha   90.00
_cell.angle_beta   90.00
_cell.angle_gamma   90.00
#
_symmetry.space_group_name_H-M   'P 1'
#
loop_
_entity.id
_entity.type
_entity.pdbx_description
1 polymer ?
#
loop_
_entity_poly.entity_id
_entity_poly.type
_entity_poly.pdbx_seq_one_letter_code
_entity_poly.pdbx_strand_id
1 'polypeptide(L)'
;AIFFPGQGSQYVKMMEGVKDMPKVKEMLEKAGPILGYDILDICLNGPEDKLEETRYCQPAMFIGGLAGLEKLREEKPEAVTRASVMAGLSLGEYTALCAAGVMTFEDGLKLVKLRGEAMQEAAAAGKQLMLSVAGLEKDKLQPLCVQAAQKEGAGAVCQIANCLFPGGFSVGGTEKAINELKDLVEKAGALQAKVLKTSGAF
;
A
#
# COMPACT_ATOMS: atom_id res chain seq x y z
N ALA A 1 6.17 12.65 -15.17
CA ALA A 1 6.08 11.33 -14.51
C ALA A 1 4.65 11.14 -14.02
N ILE A 2 4.16 9.89 -13.94
CA ILE A 2 2.91 9.53 -13.26
C ILE A 2 3.27 8.63 -12.09
N PHE A 3 2.65 8.89 -10.93
CA PHE A 3 2.90 8.16 -9.70
C PHE A 3 1.65 7.40 -9.26
N PHE A 4 1.83 6.14 -8.87
CA PHE A 4 0.76 5.29 -8.38
C PHE A 4 0.94 5.03 -6.88
N PRO A 5 -0.07 5.36 -6.05
CA PRO A 5 0.00 5.15 -4.61
C PRO A 5 -0.02 3.66 -4.27
N GLY A 6 0.51 3.33 -3.09
CA GLY A 6 0.34 2.02 -2.47
C GLY A 6 -0.97 1.90 -1.69
N GLN A 7 -1.08 0.86 -0.87
CA GLN A 7 -2.16 0.71 0.10
C GLN A 7 -2.19 1.88 1.10
N GLY A 8 -3.39 2.26 1.53
CA GLY A 8 -3.66 3.31 2.53
C GLY A 8 -4.56 4.43 2.03
N SER A 9 -4.78 4.55 0.72
CA SER A 9 -5.66 5.56 0.10
C SER A 9 -6.96 4.98 -0.46
N GLN A 10 -7.24 3.69 -0.24
CA GLN A 10 -8.52 3.09 -0.58
C GLN A 10 -9.65 3.67 0.28
N TYR A 11 -10.84 3.78 -0.30
CA TYR A 11 -12.05 4.19 0.42
C TYR A 11 -13.29 3.64 -0.29
N VAL A 12 -14.36 3.42 0.47
CA VAL A 12 -15.64 3.01 -0.12
C VAL A 12 -16.15 4.12 -1.04
N LYS A 13 -16.60 3.74 -2.24
CA LYS A 13 -16.92 4.59 -3.40
C LYS A 13 -15.74 5.09 -4.23
N MET A 14 -14.52 4.58 -4.02
CA MET A 14 -13.34 4.99 -4.82
C MET A 14 -13.50 4.79 -6.34
N MET A 15 -14.39 3.91 -6.78
CA MET A 15 -14.66 3.64 -8.21
C MET A 15 -15.87 4.37 -8.78
N GLU A 16 -16.65 5.11 -7.98
CA GLU A 16 -17.96 5.67 -8.39
C GLU A 16 -17.86 6.57 -9.63
N GLY A 17 -16.83 7.41 -9.70
CA GLY A 17 -16.61 8.35 -10.81
C GLY A 17 -15.95 7.77 -12.06
N VAL A 18 -15.62 6.48 -12.09
CA VAL A 18 -14.89 5.83 -13.21
C VAL A 18 -15.47 4.50 -13.65
N LYS A 19 -16.31 3.84 -12.83
CA LYS A 19 -16.85 2.49 -13.09
C LYS A 19 -17.56 2.34 -14.43
N ASP A 20 -18.16 3.41 -14.93
CA ASP A 20 -18.97 3.37 -16.16
C ASP A 20 -18.15 3.57 -17.45
N MET A 21 -16.88 3.95 -17.33
CA MET A 21 -15.99 4.16 -18.46
C MET A 21 -15.75 2.83 -19.21
N PRO A 22 -15.76 2.81 -20.57
CA PRO A 22 -15.63 1.58 -21.33
C PRO A 22 -14.40 0.74 -20.97
N LYS A 23 -13.24 1.40 -20.82
CA LYS A 23 -11.98 0.73 -20.45
C LYS A 23 -11.99 0.16 -19.03
N VAL A 24 -12.68 0.83 -18.11
CA VAL A 24 -12.82 0.37 -16.73
C VAL A 24 -13.76 -0.83 -16.66
N LYS A 25 -14.86 -0.83 -17.42
CA LYS A 25 -15.74 -2.00 -17.56
C LYS A 25 -14.99 -3.22 -18.06
N GLU A 26 -14.18 -3.06 -19.12
CA GLU A 26 -13.34 -4.14 -19.66
C GLU A 26 -12.40 -4.73 -18.59
N MET A 27 -11.75 -3.86 -17.79
CA MET A 27 -10.89 -4.31 -16.69
C MET A 27 -11.68 -5.07 -15.62
N LEU A 28 -12.87 -4.60 -15.25
CA LEU A 28 -13.71 -5.22 -14.22
C LEU A 28 -14.27 -6.58 -14.68
N GLU A 29 -14.68 -6.69 -15.95
CA GLU A 29 -15.12 -7.96 -16.57
C GLU A 29 -14.01 -9.02 -16.53
N LYS A 30 -12.76 -8.61 -16.79
CA LYS A 30 -11.59 -9.48 -16.69
C LYS A 30 -11.20 -9.80 -15.24
N ALA A 31 -11.44 -8.87 -14.32
CA ALA A 31 -11.06 -9.02 -12.92
C ALA A 31 -11.86 -10.11 -12.20
N GLY A 32 -13.17 -10.20 -12.46
CA GLY A 32 -14.08 -11.15 -11.80
C GLY A 32 -13.57 -12.60 -11.82
N PRO A 33 -13.27 -13.19 -12.99
CA PRO A 33 -12.74 -14.55 -13.08
C PRO A 33 -11.37 -14.75 -12.43
N ILE A 34 -10.50 -13.73 -12.45
CA ILE A 34 -9.15 -13.81 -11.85
C ILE A 34 -9.23 -13.78 -10.32
N LEU A 35 -10.07 -12.89 -9.79
CA LEU A 35 -10.21 -12.67 -8.36
C LEU A 35 -11.10 -13.72 -7.70
N GLY A 36 -12.16 -14.16 -8.37
CA GLY A 36 -13.15 -15.08 -7.82
C GLY A 36 -14.18 -14.41 -6.90
N TYR A 37 -14.24 -13.08 -6.91
CA TYR A 37 -15.19 -12.27 -6.15
C TYR A 37 -15.45 -10.93 -6.87
N ASP A 38 -16.52 -10.25 -6.49
CA ASP A 38 -16.87 -8.94 -7.04
C ASP A 38 -16.07 -7.82 -6.36
N ILE A 39 -14.97 -7.42 -7.00
CA ILE A 39 -14.14 -6.32 -6.50
C ILE A 39 -14.83 -4.96 -6.62
N LEU A 40 -15.74 -4.78 -7.59
CA LEU A 40 -16.45 -3.51 -7.76
C LEU A 40 -17.42 -3.29 -6.60
N ASP A 41 -18.15 -4.33 -6.21
CA ASP A 41 -19.06 -4.29 -5.06
C ASP A 41 -18.30 -3.91 -3.79
N ILE A 42 -17.16 -4.54 -3.52
CA ILE A 42 -16.30 -4.19 -2.36
C ILE A 42 -15.87 -2.72 -2.43
N CYS A 43 -15.47 -2.22 -3.61
CA CYS A 43 -15.02 -0.84 -3.78
C CYS A 43 -16.15 0.18 -3.64
N LEU A 44 -17.40 -0.15 -3.97
CA LEU A 44 -18.53 0.79 -3.98
C LEU A 44 -19.35 0.73 -2.68
N ASN A 45 -19.55 -0.47 -2.16
CA ASN A 45 -20.49 -0.75 -1.07
C ASN A 45 -19.78 -1.20 0.21
N GLY A 46 -18.52 -1.66 0.12
CA GLY A 46 -17.75 -2.11 1.28
C GLY A 46 -18.19 -3.47 1.81
N PRO A 47 -18.17 -3.69 3.14
CA PRO A 47 -17.88 -2.73 4.20
C PRO A 47 -16.40 -2.27 4.21
N GLU A 48 -16.10 -1.18 4.91
CA GLU A 48 -14.77 -0.53 4.93
C GLU A 48 -13.68 -1.48 5.44
N ASP A 49 -13.96 -2.24 6.51
CA ASP A 49 -13.05 -3.22 7.10
C ASP A 49 -12.67 -4.33 6.10
N LYS A 50 -13.62 -4.79 5.29
CA LYS A 50 -13.34 -5.74 4.21
C LYS A 50 -12.44 -5.12 3.14
N LEU A 51 -12.68 -3.87 2.74
CA LEU A 51 -11.82 -3.17 1.79
C LEU A 51 -10.41 -2.92 2.34
N GLU A 52 -10.26 -2.82 3.66
CA GLU A 52 -8.97 -2.66 4.35
C GLU A 52 -8.15 -3.95 4.47
N GLU A 53 -8.77 -5.14 4.35
CA GLU A 53 -8.01 -6.38 4.30
C GLU A 53 -7.07 -6.38 3.09
N THR A 54 -5.80 -6.71 3.33
CA THR A 54 -4.73 -6.63 2.32
C THR A 54 -5.06 -7.45 1.06
N ARG A 55 -5.75 -8.58 1.22
CA ARG A 55 -6.19 -9.45 0.11
C ARG A 55 -7.17 -8.78 -0.87
N TYR A 56 -7.97 -7.81 -0.41
CA TYR A 56 -8.94 -7.07 -1.23
C TYR A 56 -8.44 -5.67 -1.58
N CYS A 57 -7.76 -5.02 -0.62
CA CYS A 57 -7.18 -3.69 -0.79
C CYS A 57 -6.19 -3.66 -1.96
N GLN A 58 -5.33 -4.66 -2.08
CA GLN A 58 -4.30 -4.64 -3.13
C GLN A 58 -4.90 -4.70 -4.54
N PRO A 59 -5.79 -5.66 -4.87
CA PRO A 59 -6.53 -5.63 -6.13
C PRO A 59 -7.34 -4.34 -6.36
N ALA A 60 -8.02 -3.82 -5.32
CA ALA A 60 -8.78 -2.57 -5.42
C ALA A 60 -7.90 -1.39 -5.84
N MET A 61 -6.75 -1.22 -5.19
CA MET A 61 -5.80 -0.15 -5.47
C MET A 61 -5.11 -0.31 -6.83
N PHE A 62 -4.82 -1.54 -7.27
CA PHE A 62 -4.29 -1.80 -8.61
C PHE A 62 -5.28 -1.40 -9.71
N ILE A 63 -6.51 -1.89 -9.63
CA ILE A 63 -7.58 -1.57 -10.60
C ILE A 63 -7.92 -0.08 -10.54
N GLY A 64 -8.04 0.49 -9.35
CA GLY A 64 -8.35 1.91 -9.16
C GLY A 64 -7.26 2.82 -9.72
N GLY A 65 -5.98 2.46 -9.58
CA GLY A 65 -4.88 3.21 -10.17
C GLY A 65 -4.91 3.21 -11.70
N LEU A 66 -5.19 2.07 -12.34
CA LEU A 66 -5.36 1.98 -13.79
C LEU A 66 -6.62 2.71 -14.27
N ALA A 67 -7.72 2.63 -13.52
CA ALA A 67 -8.94 3.38 -13.83
C ALA A 67 -8.72 4.90 -13.75
N GLY A 68 -7.94 5.37 -12.77
CA GLY A 68 -7.52 6.77 -12.66
C GLY A 68 -6.65 7.21 -13.85
N LEU A 69 -5.76 6.34 -14.34
CA LEU A 69 -4.97 6.59 -15.54
C LEU A 69 -5.86 6.71 -16.79
N GLU A 70 -6.85 5.83 -16.94
CA GLU A 70 -7.78 5.90 -18.08
C GLU A 70 -8.64 7.16 -18.03
N LYS A 71 -9.09 7.58 -16.84
CA LYS A 71 -9.76 8.87 -16.67
C LYS A 71 -8.86 10.04 -17.07
N LEU A 72 -7.60 10.04 -16.62
CA LEU A 72 -6.63 11.05 -17.01
C LEU A 72 -6.39 11.06 -18.53
N ARG A 73 -6.41 9.89 -19.18
CA ARG A 73 -6.24 9.75 -20.63
C ARG A 73 -7.39 10.40 -21.40
N GLU A 74 -8.62 10.27 -20.92
CA GLU A 74 -9.80 10.92 -21.52
C GLU A 74 -9.81 12.43 -21.28
N GLU A 75 -9.49 12.87 -20.05
CA GLU A 75 -9.56 14.29 -19.68
C GLU A 75 -8.37 15.12 -20.19
N LYS A 76 -7.17 14.53 -20.20
CA LYS A 76 -5.88 15.19 -20.49
C LYS A 76 -4.90 14.24 -21.21
N PRO A 77 -5.17 13.86 -22.46
CA PRO A 77 -4.34 12.90 -23.20
C PRO A 77 -2.87 13.34 -23.34
N GLU A 78 -2.61 14.65 -23.40
CA GLU A 78 -1.27 15.23 -23.44
C GLU A 78 -0.49 15.07 -22.12
N ALA A 79 -1.18 14.93 -20.98
CA ALA A 79 -0.53 14.65 -19.71
C ALA A 79 0.00 13.21 -19.67
N VAL A 80 -0.77 12.26 -20.22
CA VAL A 80 -0.38 10.86 -20.31
C VAL A 80 0.74 10.65 -21.33
N THR A 81 0.61 11.22 -22.53
CA THR A 81 1.60 11.04 -23.60
C THR A 81 2.94 11.71 -23.33
N ARG A 82 2.97 12.82 -22.55
CA ARG A 82 4.24 13.46 -22.14
C ARG A 82 4.91 12.79 -20.93
N ALA A 83 4.27 11.81 -20.29
CA ALA A 83 4.87 11.14 -19.14
C ALA A 83 5.92 10.11 -19.59
N SER A 84 7.20 10.45 -19.45
CA SER A 84 8.32 9.53 -19.75
C SER A 84 8.68 8.57 -18.60
N VAL A 85 8.02 8.70 -17.45
CA VAL A 85 8.35 7.94 -16.23
C VAL A 85 7.06 7.54 -15.53
N MET A 86 6.96 6.25 -15.20
CA MET A 86 5.94 5.69 -14.31
C MET A 86 6.65 5.19 -13.06
N ALA A 87 6.12 5.48 -11.89
CA ALA A 87 6.65 4.97 -10.63
C ALA A 87 5.50 4.69 -9.67
N GLY A 88 5.72 3.80 -8.71
CA GLY A 88 4.72 3.52 -7.69
C GLY A 88 5.34 3.10 -6.37
N LEU A 89 4.55 3.25 -5.32
CA LEU A 89 4.98 2.94 -3.95
C LEU A 89 4.46 1.57 -3.53
N SER A 90 5.36 0.63 -3.23
CA SER A 90 5.00 -0.73 -2.78
C SER A 90 4.07 -1.41 -3.79
N LEU A 91 2.79 -1.62 -3.45
CA LEU A 91 1.78 -2.10 -4.38
C LEU A 91 1.69 -1.26 -5.68
N GLY A 92 1.84 0.06 -5.56
CA GLY A 92 1.73 0.96 -6.72
C GLY A 92 2.76 0.67 -7.81
N GLU A 93 3.87 0.00 -7.48
CA GLU A 93 4.88 -0.42 -8.46
C GLU A 93 4.30 -1.37 -9.51
N TYR A 94 3.43 -2.31 -9.11
CA TYR A 94 2.73 -3.21 -10.03
C TYR A 94 1.82 -2.43 -10.97
N THR A 95 1.09 -1.44 -10.44
CA THR A 95 0.27 -0.54 -11.24
C THR A 95 1.12 0.26 -12.23
N ALA A 96 2.28 0.77 -11.80
CA ALA A 96 3.21 1.51 -12.63
C ALA A 96 3.79 0.66 -13.76
N LEU A 97 4.18 -0.58 -13.47
CA LEU A 97 4.68 -1.53 -14.46
C LEU A 97 3.61 -1.90 -15.50
N CYS A 98 2.36 -2.10 -15.05
CA CYS A 98 1.23 -2.33 -15.95
C CYS A 98 0.94 -1.11 -16.82
N ALA A 99 0.92 0.10 -16.22
CA ALA A 99 0.71 1.35 -16.94
C ALA A 99 1.82 1.66 -17.96
N ALA A 100 3.05 1.22 -17.68
CA ALA A 100 4.19 1.33 -18.59
C ALA A 100 4.22 0.25 -19.69
N GLY A 101 3.28 -0.70 -19.67
CA GLY A 101 3.22 -1.80 -20.64
C GLY A 101 4.24 -2.92 -20.42
N VAL A 102 4.89 -2.98 -19.25
CA VAL A 102 5.84 -4.04 -18.89
C VAL A 102 5.12 -5.35 -18.56
N MET A 103 3.91 -5.25 -18.01
CA MET A 103 3.03 -6.38 -17.70
C MET A 103 1.62 -6.13 -18.25
N THR A 104 0.93 -7.22 -18.60
CA THR A 104 -0.49 -7.16 -18.95
C THR A 104 -1.33 -6.88 -17.71
N PHE A 105 -2.56 -6.42 -17.90
CA PHE A 105 -3.52 -6.24 -16.79
C PHE A 105 -3.78 -7.56 -16.07
N GLU A 106 -4.00 -8.63 -16.82
CA GLU A 106 -4.36 -9.95 -16.30
C GLU A 106 -3.21 -10.56 -15.48
N ASP A 107 -1.96 -10.45 -15.95
CA ASP A 107 -0.80 -10.97 -15.22
C ASP A 107 -0.48 -10.09 -13.99
N GLY A 108 -0.59 -8.77 -14.14
CA GLY A 108 -0.46 -7.84 -13.03
C GLY A 108 -1.49 -8.14 -11.92
N LEU A 109 -2.75 -8.34 -12.29
CA LEU A 109 -3.82 -8.62 -11.33
C LEU A 109 -3.64 -9.98 -10.63
N LYS A 110 -3.22 -11.03 -11.35
CA LYS A 110 -2.90 -12.33 -10.75
C LYS A 110 -1.78 -12.22 -9.72
N LEU A 111 -0.72 -11.47 -10.05
CA LEU A 111 0.42 -11.26 -9.16
C LEU A 111 0.04 -10.44 -7.94
N VAL A 112 -0.74 -9.37 -8.14
CA VAL A 112 -1.27 -8.53 -7.06
C VAL A 112 -2.19 -9.32 -6.13
N LYS A 113 -3.07 -10.18 -6.67
CA LYS A 113 -3.90 -11.10 -5.87
C LYS A 113 -3.04 -12.02 -5.01
N LEU A 114 -2.10 -12.74 -5.62
CA LEU A 114 -1.21 -13.65 -4.91
C LEU A 114 -0.43 -12.94 -3.80
N ARG A 115 0.10 -11.75 -4.10
CA ARG A 115 0.80 -10.92 -3.11
C ARG A 115 -0.11 -10.51 -1.96
N GLY A 116 -1.32 -10.04 -2.27
CA GLY A 116 -2.31 -9.62 -1.26
C GLY A 116 -2.70 -10.76 -0.33
N GLU A 117 -2.94 -11.96 -0.88
CA GLU A 117 -3.26 -13.17 -0.13
C GLU A 117 -2.08 -13.60 0.76
N ALA A 118 -0.88 -13.72 0.20
CA ALA A 118 0.32 -14.12 0.94
C ALA A 118 0.67 -13.15 2.07
N MET A 119 0.57 -11.83 1.83
CA MET A 119 0.79 -10.82 2.88
C MET A 119 -0.28 -10.87 3.96
N GLN A 120 -1.54 -11.12 3.60
CA GLN A 120 -2.62 -11.25 4.57
C GLN A 120 -2.43 -12.49 5.46
N GLU A 121 -1.99 -13.61 4.89
CA GLU A 121 -1.66 -14.83 5.64
C GLU A 121 -0.46 -14.62 6.56
N ALA A 122 0.63 -14.04 6.05
CA ALA A 122 1.81 -13.71 6.85
C ALA A 122 1.44 -12.76 8.01
N ALA A 123 0.53 -11.83 7.78
CA ALA A 123 0.08 -10.93 8.83
C ALA A 123 -0.80 -11.58 9.90
N ALA A 124 -1.55 -12.63 9.55
CA ALA A 124 -2.31 -13.41 10.52
C ALA A 124 -1.42 -14.31 11.40
N ALA A 125 -0.19 -14.59 10.99
CA ALA A 125 0.72 -15.50 11.70
C ALA A 125 1.28 -14.92 13.00
N GLY A 126 1.23 -13.61 13.22
CA GLY A 126 1.76 -12.99 14.43
C GLY A 126 1.30 -11.55 14.63
N LYS A 127 1.31 -11.08 15.88
CA LYS A 127 0.98 -9.69 16.21
C LYS A 127 2.11 -8.75 15.80
N GLN A 128 1.82 -7.88 14.86
CA GLN A 128 2.77 -6.93 14.30
C GLN A 128 2.10 -5.56 14.13
N LEU A 129 2.91 -4.51 14.15
CA LEU A 129 2.47 -3.13 13.99
C LEU A 129 3.38 -2.39 13.02
N MET A 130 2.82 -1.37 12.36
CA MET A 130 3.60 -0.40 11.60
C MET A 130 3.48 0.98 12.24
N LEU A 131 4.62 1.65 12.41
CA LEU A 131 4.72 2.98 12.98
C LEU A 131 5.21 3.98 11.92
N SER A 132 4.46 5.04 11.69
CA SER A 132 4.93 6.21 10.94
C SER A 132 5.70 7.13 11.89
N VAL A 133 6.95 7.43 11.53
CA VAL A 133 7.85 8.31 12.28
C VAL A 133 8.26 9.48 11.38
N ALA A 134 8.15 10.71 11.89
CA ALA A 134 8.62 11.91 11.19
C ALA A 134 9.47 12.80 12.10
N GLY A 135 10.44 13.50 11.52
CA GLY A 135 11.28 14.48 12.20
C GLY A 135 12.58 13.93 12.79
N LEU A 136 12.97 12.70 12.47
CA LEU A 136 14.26 12.11 12.86
C LEU A 136 15.05 11.71 11.64
N GLU A 137 16.37 11.91 11.66
CA GLU A 137 17.27 11.37 10.62
C GLU A 137 17.41 9.86 10.74
N LYS A 138 17.68 9.18 9.60
CA LYS A 138 17.82 7.71 9.55
C LYS A 138 18.87 7.20 10.54
N ASP A 139 19.99 7.89 10.64
CA ASP A 139 21.12 7.51 11.52
C ASP A 139 20.77 7.63 13.01
N LYS A 140 19.75 8.44 13.36
CA LYS A 140 19.20 8.51 14.73
C LYS A 140 18.10 7.48 14.94
N LEU A 141 17.28 7.19 13.94
CA LEU A 141 16.17 6.24 14.04
C LEU A 141 16.65 4.79 14.09
N GLN A 142 17.67 4.43 13.30
CA GLN A 142 18.15 3.05 13.18
C GLN A 142 18.61 2.46 14.53
N PRO A 143 19.41 3.15 15.36
CA PRO A 143 19.77 2.65 16.69
C PRO A 143 18.57 2.47 17.62
N LEU A 144 17.56 3.34 17.53
CA LEU A 144 16.34 3.23 18.35
C LEU A 144 15.51 2.00 17.97
N CYS A 145 15.45 1.65 16.69
CA CYS A 145 14.81 0.41 16.23
C CYS A 145 15.51 -0.83 16.83
N VAL A 146 16.85 -0.84 16.80
CA VAL A 146 17.65 -1.92 17.40
C VAL A 146 17.42 -2.00 18.91
N GLN A 147 17.45 -0.87 19.61
CA GLN A 147 17.19 -0.80 21.04
C GLN A 147 15.80 -1.34 21.40
N ALA A 148 14.77 -0.97 20.62
CA ALA A 148 13.40 -1.42 20.84
C ALA A 148 13.25 -2.95 20.69
N ALA A 149 13.84 -3.53 19.63
CA ALA A 149 13.85 -4.98 19.43
C ALA A 149 14.62 -5.71 20.54
N GLN A 150 15.79 -5.20 20.94
CA GLN A 150 16.60 -5.80 22.01
C GLN A 150 15.87 -5.83 23.35
N LYS A 151 15.07 -4.80 23.66
CA LYS A 151 14.29 -4.74 24.90
C LYS A 151 13.20 -5.82 24.97
N GLU A 152 12.59 -6.16 23.83
CA GLU A 152 11.61 -7.26 23.78
C GLU A 152 12.30 -8.63 23.89
N GLY A 153 13.45 -8.80 23.23
CA GLY A 153 14.30 -9.99 23.34
C GLY A 153 14.38 -10.82 22.06
N ALA A 154 14.74 -12.10 22.21
CA ALA A 154 15.00 -13.00 21.08
C ALA A 154 13.75 -13.17 20.19
N GLY A 155 13.92 -12.97 18.88
CA GLY A 155 12.84 -13.07 17.88
C GLY A 155 12.04 -11.79 17.65
N ALA A 156 12.30 -10.72 18.41
CA ALA A 156 11.68 -9.43 18.18
C ALA A 156 12.19 -8.76 16.89
N VAL A 157 11.30 -8.05 16.20
CA VAL A 157 11.62 -7.33 14.96
C VAL A 157 11.21 -5.87 15.12
N CYS A 158 12.08 -4.95 14.76
CA CYS A 158 11.77 -3.53 14.64
C CYS A 158 12.73 -2.93 13.61
N GLN A 159 12.23 -2.63 12.41
CA GLN A 159 13.06 -2.26 11.27
C GLN A 159 12.40 -1.18 10.43
N ILE A 160 13.19 -0.25 9.92
CA ILE A 160 12.73 0.74 8.95
C ILE A 160 12.29 -0.01 7.69
N ALA A 161 10.99 -0.01 7.43
CA ALA A 161 10.37 -0.66 6.28
C ALA A 161 10.41 0.25 5.04
N ASN A 162 10.04 1.54 5.20
CA ASN A 162 10.05 2.49 4.10
C ASN A 162 10.74 3.80 4.47
N CYS A 163 11.51 4.35 3.51
CA CYS A 163 12.03 5.72 3.55
C CYS A 163 11.14 6.58 2.65
N LEU A 164 10.23 7.37 3.24
CA LEU A 164 9.16 8.06 2.51
C LEU A 164 9.60 9.44 2.01
N PHE A 165 10.31 10.18 2.84
CA PHE A 165 10.89 11.50 2.56
C PHE A 165 12.03 11.77 3.55
N PRO A 166 12.86 12.80 3.34
CA PRO A 166 13.91 13.16 4.31
C PRO A 166 13.31 13.38 5.70
N GLY A 167 13.75 12.58 6.67
CA GLY A 167 13.21 12.61 8.03
C GLY A 167 11.86 11.90 8.23
N GLY A 168 11.33 11.19 7.23
CA GLY A 168 10.03 10.50 7.26
C GLY A 168 10.13 9.03 6.91
N PHE A 169 9.68 8.16 7.82
CA PHE A 169 9.84 6.72 7.73
C PHE A 169 8.58 5.96 8.14
N SER A 170 8.43 4.74 7.63
CA SER A 170 7.60 3.73 8.29
C SER A 170 8.49 2.63 8.86
N VAL A 171 8.19 2.19 10.07
CA VAL A 171 8.91 1.13 10.78
C VAL A 171 7.94 -0.01 11.03
N GLY A 172 8.30 -1.22 10.59
CA GLY A 172 7.53 -2.44 10.82
C GLY A 172 8.20 -3.32 11.87
N GLY A 173 7.40 -4.04 12.64
CA GLY A 173 7.93 -4.91 13.68
C GLY A 173 6.87 -5.63 14.52
N THR A 174 7.36 -6.37 15.50
CA THR A 174 6.52 -6.99 16.54
C THR A 174 5.80 -5.92 17.34
N GLU A 175 4.57 -6.23 17.77
CA GLU A 175 3.71 -5.26 18.48
C GLU A 175 4.41 -4.61 19.68
N LYS A 176 5.14 -5.39 20.49
CA LYS A 176 5.83 -4.87 21.68
C LYS A 176 7.02 -3.99 21.31
N ALA A 177 7.88 -4.42 20.38
CA ALA A 177 9.01 -3.60 19.93
C ALA A 177 8.56 -2.29 19.26
N ILE A 178 7.46 -2.28 18.52
CA ILE A 178 6.93 -1.05 17.92
C ILE A 178 6.36 -0.09 18.95
N ASN A 179 5.66 -0.59 19.97
CA ASN A 179 5.20 0.24 21.09
C ASN A 179 6.38 0.83 21.87
N GLU A 180 7.44 0.05 22.10
CA GLU A 180 8.67 0.58 22.69
C GLU A 180 9.32 1.64 21.80
N LEU A 181 9.41 1.39 20.50
CA LEU A 181 9.99 2.35 19.56
C LEU A 181 9.22 3.67 19.59
N LYS A 182 7.89 3.63 19.63
CA LYS A 182 7.04 4.83 19.71
C LYS A 182 7.48 5.73 20.87
N ASP A 183 7.66 5.16 22.06
CA ASP A 183 8.11 5.91 23.24
C ASP A 183 9.54 6.44 23.08
N LEU A 184 10.44 5.65 22.45
CA LEU A 184 11.83 6.05 22.21
C LEU A 184 11.93 7.22 21.23
N VAL A 185 11.19 7.20 20.12
CA VAL A 185 11.25 8.26 19.11
C VAL A 185 10.61 9.55 19.59
N GLU A 186 9.54 9.49 20.40
CA GLU A 186 8.93 10.66 21.02
C GLU A 186 9.92 11.35 21.98
N LYS A 187 10.63 10.58 22.82
CA LYS A 187 11.68 11.10 23.71
C LYS A 187 12.89 11.65 22.94
N ALA A 188 13.18 11.10 21.76
CA ALA A 188 14.24 11.57 20.88
C ALA A 188 13.87 12.82 20.08
N GLY A 189 12.65 13.36 20.24
CA GLY A 189 12.20 14.59 19.59
C GLY A 189 11.62 14.39 18.19
N ALA A 190 11.07 13.21 17.89
CA ALA A 190 10.27 13.03 16.68
C ALA A 190 9.09 14.02 16.65
N LEU A 191 8.84 14.61 15.50
CA LEU A 191 7.68 15.49 15.27
C LEU A 191 6.37 14.68 15.23
N GLN A 192 6.44 13.41 14.82
CA GLN A 192 5.29 12.51 14.77
C GLN A 192 5.73 11.06 15.04
N ALA A 193 4.92 10.33 15.82
CA ALA A 193 4.98 8.88 15.95
C ALA A 193 3.55 8.31 16.00
N LYS A 194 3.08 7.73 14.89
CA LYS A 194 1.68 7.26 14.74
C LYS A 194 1.61 5.83 14.24
N VAL A 195 0.90 4.97 14.97
CA VAL A 195 0.60 3.60 14.52
C VAL A 195 -0.34 3.66 13.32
N LEU A 196 0.01 2.93 12.26
CA LEU A 196 -0.76 2.88 11.01
C LEU A 196 -1.82 1.77 11.08
N LYS A 197 -2.96 2.03 10.46
CA LYS A 197 -4.02 1.03 10.29
C LYS A 197 -3.72 0.20 9.03
N THR A 198 -2.95 -0.87 9.21
CA THR A 198 -2.58 -1.81 8.15
C THR A 198 -2.83 -3.24 8.63
N SER A 199 -3.09 -4.18 7.71
CA SER A 199 -3.26 -5.59 8.12
C SER A 199 -1.96 -6.19 8.63
N GLY A 200 -0.80 -5.65 8.23
CA GLY A 200 0.52 -6.14 8.64
C GLY A 200 1.63 -5.09 8.58
N ALA A 201 2.83 -5.48 9.03
CA ALA A 201 3.98 -4.60 9.24
C ALA A 201 5.06 -4.76 8.15
N PHE A 202 4.68 -4.52 6.89
CA PHE A 202 5.51 -4.75 5.70
C PHE A 202 6.16 -3.48 5.13
#